data_AF-A0A2K5ZUW4-F1
#
_entry.id   AF-A0A2K5ZUW4-F1
#
_cell.length_a   1.000
_cell.length_b   1.000
_cell.length_c   1.000
_cell.angle_alpha   90.00
_cell.angle_beta   90.00
_cell.angle_gamma   90.00
#
_symmetry.space_group_name_H-M   'P 1'
#
loop_
_entity.id
_entity.type
_entity.pdbx_description
1 polymer ?
#
loop_
_entity_poly.entity_id
_entity_poly.type
_entity_poly.pdbx_seq_one_letter_code
_entity_poly.pdbx_strand_id
1 'polypeptide(L)'
;MSGGLLKALRSDSYVELSQYRDQHFRAENAMRYINGTRLDDRIIRTDWDAGFKEGRQYGRGRSGGQVRDEYRQDYDAGRGGYGKLAQNQ
;
A
#
# COMPACT_ATOMS: atom_id res chain seq x y z
N MET A 1 21.40 35.02 -33.52
CA MET A 1 21.38 34.72 -32.08
C MET A 1 20.06 35.21 -31.51
N SER A 2 18.99 34.43 -31.70
CA SER A 2 17.65 34.74 -31.17
C SER A 2 17.63 34.33 -29.70
N GLY A 3 17.59 35.33 -28.80
CA GLY A 3 17.51 35.12 -27.36
C GLY A 3 16.14 34.58 -26.98
N GLY A 4 16.04 33.25 -26.83
CA GLY A 4 14.88 32.59 -26.25
C GLY A 4 14.72 32.99 -24.79
N LEU A 5 13.85 33.96 -24.55
CA LEU A 5 13.42 34.37 -23.21
C LEU A 5 12.81 33.15 -22.50
N LEU A 6 13.47 32.74 -21.41
CA LEU A 6 13.14 31.64 -20.50
C LEU A 6 11.63 31.47 -20.24
N LYS A 7 11.01 30.49 -20.92
CA LYS A 7 9.77 29.87 -20.45
C LYS A 7 10.13 28.75 -19.46
N ALA A 8 10.41 29.06 -18.18
CA ALA A 8 10.63 28.00 -17.20
C ALA A 8 10.38 28.32 -15.72
N LEU A 9 9.92 29.52 -15.33
CA LEU A 9 9.82 29.87 -13.88
C LEU A 9 8.50 30.53 -13.49
N ARG A 10 7.37 29.86 -13.79
CA ARG A 10 6.18 29.92 -12.93
C ARG A 10 6.02 28.54 -12.32
N SER A 11 6.76 28.26 -11.26
CA SER A 11 6.75 26.96 -10.59
C SER A 11 5.55 26.83 -9.66
N ASP A 12 4.93 25.64 -9.67
CA ASP A 12 3.82 25.13 -8.85
C ASP A 12 4.17 25.02 -7.34
N SER A 13 4.66 26.11 -6.74
CA SER A 13 5.69 26.05 -5.68
C SER A 13 5.24 26.17 -4.22
N TYR A 14 3.96 26.05 -3.88
CA TYR A 14 3.53 26.03 -2.46
C TYR A 14 2.36 25.10 -2.19
N VAL A 15 1.36 25.10 -3.07
CA VAL A 15 0.17 24.26 -2.94
C VAL A 15 0.52 22.78 -3.08
N GLU A 16 1.34 22.40 -4.06
CA GLU A 16 1.74 21.01 -4.26
C GLU A 16 2.59 20.47 -3.09
N LEU A 17 3.56 21.27 -2.64
CA LEU A 17 4.41 20.93 -1.49
C LEU A 17 3.63 20.82 -0.19
N SER A 18 2.65 21.70 0.05
CA SER A 18 1.81 21.63 1.24
C SER A 18 0.88 20.41 1.22
N GLN A 19 0.30 20.06 0.07
CA GLN A 19 -0.51 18.85 -0.09
C GLN A 19 0.32 17.57 0.12
N TYR A 20 1.53 17.50 -0.44
CA TYR A 20 2.42 16.37 -0.20
C TYR A 20 2.77 16.21 1.29
N ARG A 21 3.10 17.31 1.98
CA ARG A 21 3.38 17.29 3.42
C ARG A 21 2.18 16.85 4.25
N ASP A 22 0.99 17.32 3.92
CA ASP A 22 -0.26 16.89 4.58
C ASP A 22 -0.48 15.39 4.40
N GLN A 23 -0.32 14.87 3.18
CA GLN A 23 -0.46 13.44 2.90
C GLN A 23 0.55 12.60 3.68
N HIS A 24 1.83 13.01 3.71
CA HIS A 24 2.87 12.33 4.48
C HIS A 24 2.56 12.33 5.98
N PHE A 25 2.15 13.47 6.53
CA PHE A 25 1.75 13.61 7.94
C PHE A 25 0.56 12.70 8.28
N ARG A 26 -0.44 12.63 7.41
CA ARG A 26 -1.61 11.76 7.60
C ARG A 26 -1.22 10.28 7.55
N ALA A 27 -0.33 9.90 6.64
CA ALA A 27 0.19 8.54 6.57
C ALA A 27 1.03 8.16 7.80
N GLU A 28 1.85 9.08 8.33
CA GLU A 28 2.57 8.87 9.60
C GLU A 28 1.60 8.65 10.77
N ASN A 29 0.54 9.44 10.86
CA ASN A 29 -0.47 9.28 11.91
C ASN A 29 -1.22 7.95 11.77
N ALA A 30 -1.52 7.50 10.55
CA ALA A 30 -2.08 6.17 10.33
C ALA A 30 -1.10 5.07 10.80
N MET A 31 0.18 5.18 10.44
CA MET A 31 1.20 4.24 10.92
C MET A 31 1.34 4.22 12.45
N ARG A 32 1.15 5.35 13.13
CA ARG A 32 1.24 5.45 14.61
C ARG A 32 -0.01 4.96 15.33
N TYR A 33 -1.18 5.31 14.84
CA TYR A 33 -2.43 5.18 15.61
C TYR A 33 -3.40 4.12 15.05
N ILE A 34 -3.27 3.74 13.77
CA ILE A 34 -4.14 2.73 13.13
C ILE A 34 -3.44 1.38 13.04
N ASN A 35 -2.12 1.34 12.85
CA ASN A 35 -1.37 0.09 12.83
C ASN A 35 -1.58 -0.70 14.13
N GLY A 36 -1.88 -2.01 14.01
CA GLY A 36 -2.13 -2.87 15.17
C GLY A 36 -3.51 -2.71 15.81
N THR A 37 -4.37 -1.82 15.29
CA THR A 37 -5.79 -1.74 15.71
C THR A 37 -6.64 -2.81 15.01
N ARG A 38 -7.93 -2.88 15.37
CA ARG A 38 -8.88 -3.85 14.81
C ARG A 38 -9.72 -3.23 13.69
N LEU A 39 -9.89 -3.99 12.62
CA LEU A 39 -10.88 -3.78 11.56
C LEU A 39 -11.57 -5.12 11.28
N ASP A 40 -12.91 -5.14 11.31
CA ASP A 40 -13.71 -6.36 11.23
C ASP A 40 -13.23 -7.47 12.20
N ASP A 41 -12.94 -7.07 13.45
CA ASP A 41 -12.36 -7.90 14.51
C ASP A 41 -10.96 -8.47 14.25
N ARG A 42 -10.29 -8.05 13.18
CA ARG A 42 -8.94 -8.51 12.81
C ARG A 42 -7.90 -7.44 13.09
N ILE A 43 -6.78 -7.83 13.67
CA ILE A 43 -5.63 -6.93 13.82
C ILE A 43 -5.04 -6.65 12.43
N ILE A 44 -5.04 -5.39 12.03
CA ILE A 44 -4.46 -4.95 10.76
C ILE A 44 -3.02 -4.50 10.94
N ARG A 45 -2.22 -4.64 9.88
CA ARG A 45 -0.85 -4.16 9.81
C ARG A 45 -0.70 -3.20 8.65
N THR A 46 -0.07 -2.06 8.90
CA THR A 46 0.32 -1.09 7.89
C THR A 46 1.83 -1.03 7.77
N ASP A 47 2.34 -0.80 6.58
CA ASP A 47 3.76 -0.59 6.29
C ASP A 47 3.90 0.50 5.22
N TRP A 48 5.06 1.15 5.18
CA TRP A 48 5.39 2.08 4.10
C TRP A 48 5.57 1.35 2.77
N ASP A 49 5.11 1.98 1.70
CA ASP A 49 5.19 1.45 0.35
C ASP A 49 5.84 2.46 -0.61
N ALA A 50 6.59 1.99 -1.60
CA ALA A 50 7.26 2.84 -2.58
C ALA A 50 6.29 3.55 -3.55
N GLY A 51 4.98 3.25 -3.50
CA GLY A 51 3.94 3.88 -4.29
C GLY A 51 3.27 2.94 -5.29
N PHE A 52 2.00 3.20 -5.60
CA PHE A 52 1.21 2.36 -6.48
C PHE A 52 1.80 2.28 -7.90
N LYS A 53 1.74 1.08 -8.49
CA LYS A 53 1.99 0.81 -9.91
C LYS A 53 1.01 -0.26 -10.37
N GLU A 54 0.51 -0.14 -11.59
CA GLU A 54 -0.41 -1.13 -12.17
C GLU A 54 0.19 -2.54 -12.09
N GLY A 55 -0.65 -3.50 -11.72
CA GLY A 55 -0.26 -4.89 -11.44
C GLY A 55 0.12 -5.16 -9.98
N ARG A 56 0.44 -4.14 -9.16
CA ARG A 56 0.78 -4.35 -7.73
C ARG A 56 -0.43 -4.66 -6.86
N GLN A 57 -1.64 -4.40 -7.34
CA GLN A 57 -2.89 -4.74 -6.66
C GLN A 57 -3.18 -6.25 -6.64
N TYR A 58 -2.58 -7.03 -7.55
CA TYR A 58 -2.78 -8.47 -7.62
C TYR A 58 -1.84 -9.21 -6.66
N GLY A 59 -2.36 -10.28 -6.04
CA GLY A 59 -1.57 -11.21 -5.26
C GLY A 59 -0.50 -11.91 -6.11
N ARG A 60 0.65 -12.22 -5.50
CA ARG A 60 1.80 -12.84 -6.18
C ARG A 60 1.96 -14.33 -5.87
N GLY A 61 1.01 -14.93 -5.16
CA GLY A 61 0.95 -16.37 -4.95
C GLY A 61 0.70 -17.10 -6.27
N ARG A 62 1.23 -18.32 -6.41
CA ARG A 62 0.98 -19.22 -7.55
C ARG A 62 -0.51 -19.45 -7.82
N SER A 63 -1.33 -19.41 -6.77
CA SER A 63 -2.79 -19.56 -6.81
C SER A 63 -3.55 -18.27 -7.11
N GLY A 64 -2.85 -17.14 -7.33
CA GLY A 64 -3.41 -15.81 -7.58
C GLY A 64 -3.65 -14.97 -6.32
N GLY A 65 -3.63 -15.57 -5.13
CA GLY A 65 -3.77 -14.88 -3.85
C GLY A 65 -2.47 -14.24 -3.33
N GLN A 66 -2.47 -13.81 -2.06
CA GLN A 66 -1.21 -13.38 -1.42
C GLN A 66 -0.28 -14.59 -1.21
N VAL A 67 1.03 -14.39 -1.41
CA VAL A 67 2.06 -15.43 -1.18
C VAL A 67 1.98 -15.99 0.24
N ARG A 68 1.68 -15.14 1.22
CA ARG A 68 1.54 -15.54 2.63
C ARG A 68 0.44 -16.57 2.85
N ASP A 69 -0.67 -16.47 2.12
CA ASP A 69 -1.81 -17.36 2.27
C ASP A 69 -1.57 -18.74 1.62
N GLU A 70 -0.51 -18.91 0.82
CA GLU A 70 -0.18 -20.21 0.23
C GLU A 70 0.39 -21.19 1.26
N TYR A 71 1.25 -20.69 2.15
CA TYR A 71 2.00 -21.47 3.13
C TYR A 71 1.36 -21.49 4.52
N ARG A 72 0.21 -20.83 4.70
CA ARG A 72 -0.51 -20.75 5.98
C ARG A 72 -1.09 -22.12 6.36
N GLN A 73 -0.88 -22.56 7.59
CA GLN A 73 -1.31 -23.89 8.06
C GLN A 73 -2.61 -23.85 8.86
N ASP A 74 -2.87 -22.74 9.55
CA ASP A 74 -4.08 -22.53 10.33
C ASP A 74 -5.34 -22.36 9.44
N TYR A 75 -6.50 -22.62 10.01
CA TYR A 75 -7.78 -22.30 9.39
C TYR A 75 -8.19 -20.86 9.73
N ASP A 76 -8.51 -20.06 8.71
CA ASP A 76 -9.04 -18.71 8.89
C ASP A 76 -10.19 -18.47 7.90
N ALA A 77 -11.42 -18.45 8.40
CA ALA A 77 -12.62 -18.25 7.58
C ALA A 77 -12.60 -16.91 6.81
N GLY A 78 -12.06 -15.84 7.43
CA GLY A 78 -11.95 -14.53 6.80
C GLY A 78 -10.88 -14.46 5.70
N ARG A 79 -10.10 -15.53 5.51
CA ARG A 79 -9.10 -15.69 4.45
C ARG A 79 -9.40 -16.87 3.52
N GLY A 80 -10.62 -17.39 3.53
CA GLY A 80 -11.04 -18.49 2.66
C GLY A 80 -10.64 -19.89 3.14
N GLY A 81 -10.42 -20.07 4.46
CA GLY A 81 -10.18 -21.36 5.11
C GLY A 81 -8.69 -21.65 5.35
N TYR A 82 -8.25 -22.88 5.06
CA TYR A 82 -6.84 -23.27 5.12
C TYR A 82 -6.00 -22.61 4.02
N GLY A 83 -4.68 -22.53 4.21
CA GLY A 83 -3.78 -22.08 3.15
C GLY A 83 -3.76 -23.02 1.95
N LYS A 84 -3.44 -22.49 0.77
CA LYS A 84 -3.65 -23.19 -0.50
C LYS A 84 -2.87 -24.50 -0.63
N LEU A 85 -1.67 -24.59 -0.07
CA LEU A 85 -0.90 -25.83 -0.08
C LEU A 85 -1.43 -26.87 0.92
N ALA A 86 -2.07 -26.43 2.01
CA ALA A 86 -2.68 -27.31 2.99
C ALA A 86 -4.07 -27.80 2.55
N GLN A 87 -4.78 -27.04 1.71
CA GLN A 87 -6.08 -27.46 1.12
C GLN A 87 -5.95 -28.65 0.15
N ASN A 88 -4.79 -28.79 -0.50
CA ASN A 88 -4.54 -29.79 -1.53
C ASN A 88 -3.79 -31.03 -1.01
N GLN A 89 -3.54 -31.09 0.31
CA GLN A 89 -2.99 -32.27 0.99
C GLN A 89 -4.13 -33.13 1.52
#